data_AF-I2B939-F1
#
_entry.id   AF-I2B939-F1
#
_cell.length_a   1.000
_cell.length_b   1.000
_cell.length_c   1.000
_cell.angle_alpha   90.00
_cell.angle_beta   90.00
_cell.angle_gamma   90.00
#
_symmetry.space_group_name_H-M   'P 1'
#
loop_
_entity.id
_entity.type
_entity.pdbx_description
1 polymer ?
#
loop_
_entity_poly.entity_id
_entity_poly.type
_entity_poly.pdbx_seq_one_letter_code
_entity_poly.pdbx_strand_id
1 'polypeptide(L)'
;MLNMLNLCAVPVSEDNAGDLPQKYYQEKLLQWATESMKADLPGAFFQARLLCTKFPDLAEPGQVIVCAFHDVKLTADADYEDFTPADDSYPAKCIEAILEGMDWVEASVIFDQESLSFEWC
;
A
#
# COMPACT_ATOMS: atom_id res chain seq x y z
N MET A 1 -23.32 -11.23 -14.51
CA MET A 1 -22.97 -10.73 -13.16
C MET A 1 -21.60 -11.28 -12.84
N LEU A 2 -20.56 -10.43 -12.89
CA LEU A 2 -19.18 -10.83 -12.63
C LEU A 2 -18.96 -10.87 -11.11
N ASN A 3 -18.43 -11.99 -10.61
CA ASN A 3 -18.07 -12.22 -9.21
C ASN A 3 -16.85 -11.35 -8.83
N MET A 4 -17.01 -10.39 -7.93
CA MET A 4 -15.93 -9.53 -7.39
C MET A 4 -15.31 -10.03 -6.07
N LEU A 5 -15.54 -11.29 -5.68
CA LEU A 5 -15.26 -11.76 -4.30
C LEU A 5 -13.95 -12.55 -4.10
N ASN A 6 -12.98 -12.51 -5.02
CA ASN A 6 -11.84 -13.44 -4.93
C ASN A 6 -10.44 -12.81 -4.95
N LEU A 7 -10.27 -11.57 -4.44
CA LEU A 7 -8.98 -10.86 -4.50
C LEU A 7 -8.39 -10.40 -3.16
N CYS A 8 -9.08 -10.53 -2.02
CA CYS A 8 -8.61 -9.84 -0.80
C CYS A 8 -8.62 -10.75 0.43
N ALA A 9 -7.60 -11.59 0.58
CA ALA A 9 -7.19 -12.13 1.88
C ALA A 9 -5.75 -12.62 1.80
N VAL A 10 -4.82 -11.93 2.46
CA VAL A 10 -3.42 -12.37 2.56
C VAL A 10 -3.09 -12.58 4.04
N PRO A 11 -2.68 -13.79 4.46
CA PRO A 11 -2.31 -14.05 5.85
C PRO A 11 -0.95 -13.44 6.18
N VAL A 12 -0.83 -12.89 7.39
CA VAL A 12 0.37 -12.26 7.95
C VAL A 12 1.34 -13.33 8.49
N SER A 13 2.63 -13.16 8.23
CA SER A 13 3.72 -13.89 8.90
C SER A 13 4.65 -12.88 9.56
N GLU A 14 4.81 -12.97 10.89
CA GLU A 14 5.66 -12.11 11.71
C GLU A 14 7.15 -12.42 11.49
N ASP A 15 7.95 -11.41 11.13
CA ASP A 15 9.40 -11.46 11.27
C ASP A 15 9.90 -10.26 12.09
N ASN A 16 10.69 -10.58 13.12
CA ASN A 16 11.13 -9.70 14.21
C ASN A 16 12.14 -8.63 13.75
N ALA A 17 11.78 -7.34 13.81
CA ALA A 17 12.71 -6.22 13.65
C ALA A 17 12.97 -5.51 15.00
N GLY A 18 14.15 -5.72 15.57
CA GLY A 18 14.58 -5.11 16.84
C GLY A 18 15.08 -3.66 16.71
N ASP A 19 14.68 -2.82 17.68
CA ASP A 19 15.30 -1.56 18.17
C ASP A 19 15.69 -0.45 17.18
N LEU A 20 14.99 -0.32 16.05
CA LEU A 20 15.06 0.89 15.23
C LEU A 20 14.12 1.98 15.78
N PRO A 21 14.53 3.28 15.81
CA PRO A 21 13.60 4.36 16.09
C PRO A 21 12.40 4.26 15.15
N GLN A 22 11.18 4.35 15.67
CA GLN A 22 9.94 4.14 14.92
C GLN A 22 9.90 4.93 13.59
N LYS A 23 10.43 6.16 13.58
CA LYS A 23 10.56 6.98 12.36
C LYS A 23 11.46 6.34 11.29
N TYR A 24 12.61 5.82 11.70
CA TYR A 24 13.55 5.16 10.77
C TYR A 24 12.94 3.85 10.23
N TYR A 25 12.20 3.13 11.07
CA TYR A 25 11.46 1.95 10.66
C TYR A 25 10.35 2.29 9.65
N GLN A 26 9.60 3.37 9.90
CA GLN A 26 8.58 3.87 8.97
C GLN A 26 9.18 4.31 7.62
N GLU A 27 10.26 5.10 7.62
CA GLU A 27 10.94 5.51 6.39
C GLU A 27 11.43 4.29 5.59
N LYS A 28 11.90 3.24 6.28
CA LYS A 28 12.30 1.97 5.64
C LYS A 28 11.13 1.22 5.02
N LEU A 29 10.02 1.10 5.73
CA LEU A 29 8.81 0.44 5.21
C LEU A 29 8.23 1.19 4.00
N LEU A 30 8.21 2.53 4.04
CA LEU A 30 7.79 3.35 2.89
C LEU A 30 8.74 3.18 1.69
N GLN A 31 10.04 3.11 1.95
CA GLN A 31 11.03 2.84 0.89
C GLN A 31 10.78 1.47 0.25
N TRP A 32 10.59 0.41 1.05
CA TRP A 32 10.35 -0.93 0.52
C TRP A 32 9.04 -1.04 -0.25
N ALA A 33 7.95 -0.45 0.24
CA ALA A 33 6.67 -0.41 -0.46
C ALA A 33 6.78 0.27 -1.84
N THR A 34 7.51 1.39 -1.90
CA THR A 34 7.68 2.12 -3.16
C THR A 34 8.67 1.44 -4.11
N GLU A 35 9.74 0.84 -3.62
CA GLU A 35 10.69 0.07 -4.43
C GLU A 35 10.04 -1.17 -5.06
N SER A 36 9.19 -1.89 -4.32
CA SER A 36 8.46 -3.04 -4.88
C SER A 36 7.49 -2.62 -5.98
N MET A 37 6.78 -1.51 -5.81
CA MET A 37 5.91 -0.96 -6.87
C MET A 37 6.72 -0.47 -8.08
N LYS A 38 7.85 0.23 -7.85
CA LYS A 38 8.70 0.79 -8.92
C LYS A 38 9.28 -0.28 -9.85
N ALA A 39 9.45 -1.51 -9.38
CA ALA A 39 9.97 -2.60 -10.20
C ALA A 39 9.09 -2.92 -11.43
N ASP A 40 7.79 -2.68 -11.32
CA ASP A 40 6.80 -2.99 -12.36
C ASP A 40 6.21 -1.75 -13.05
N LEU A 41 6.55 -0.55 -12.58
CA LEU A 41 6.12 0.71 -13.19
C LEU A 41 6.85 0.97 -14.52
N PRO A 42 6.21 1.67 -15.48
CA PRO A 42 6.91 2.16 -16.66
C PRO A 42 8.10 3.04 -16.26
N GLY A 43 9.22 2.97 -17.00
CA GLY A 43 10.41 3.75 -16.67
C GLY A 43 10.19 5.28 -16.66
N ALA A 44 9.18 5.77 -17.38
CA ALA A 44 8.70 7.15 -17.30
C ALA A 44 7.25 7.15 -16.80
N PHE A 45 7.05 7.64 -15.58
CA PHE A 45 5.75 7.94 -15.00
C PHE A 45 5.82 9.29 -14.29
N PHE A 46 4.68 9.98 -14.19
CA PHE A 46 4.58 11.26 -13.50
C PHE A 46 4.42 11.05 -11.99
N GLN A 47 3.52 10.16 -11.59
CA GLN A 47 3.22 9.88 -10.19
C GLN A 47 2.64 8.48 -10.05
N ALA A 48 2.94 7.79 -8.96
CA ALA A 48 2.32 6.53 -8.59
C ALA A 48 1.71 6.65 -7.20
N ARG A 49 0.66 5.85 -6.95
CA ARG A 49 -0.09 5.85 -5.70
C ARG A 49 -0.37 4.43 -5.24
N LEU A 50 -0.11 4.18 -3.96
CA LEU A 50 -0.73 3.10 -3.20
C LEU A 50 -1.85 3.72 -2.38
N LEU A 51 -3.05 3.18 -2.47
CA LEU A 51 -4.19 3.54 -1.62
C LEU A 51 -4.65 2.28 -0.88
N CYS A 52 -4.54 2.31 0.45
CA CYS A 52 -5.02 1.26 1.32
C CYS A 52 -6.32 1.71 2.00
N THR A 53 -7.35 0.87 1.98
CA THR A 53 -8.60 1.10 2.71
C THR A 53 -8.87 -0.08 3.64
N LYS A 54 -9.05 0.21 4.93
CA LYS A 54 -9.34 -0.77 5.98
C LYS A 54 -10.81 -0.73 6.35
N PHE A 55 -11.46 -1.88 6.36
CA PHE A 55 -12.86 -2.00 6.80
C PHE A 55 -13.08 -3.29 7.60
N PRO A 56 -14.12 -3.34 8.46
CA PRO A 56 -14.45 -4.55 9.20
C PRO A 56 -14.83 -5.70 8.27
N ASP A 57 -14.38 -6.91 8.58
CA ASP A 57 -14.89 -8.12 7.93
C ASP A 57 -16.32 -8.39 8.41
N LEU A 58 -17.26 -8.44 7.48
CA LEU A 58 -18.68 -8.72 7.76
C LEU A 58 -18.95 -10.22 7.98
N ALA A 59 -18.07 -11.10 7.50
CA ALA A 59 -18.15 -12.54 7.69
C ALA A 59 -17.51 -12.96 9.02
N GLU A 60 -16.43 -12.28 9.43
CA GLU A 60 -15.65 -12.63 10.62
C GLU A 60 -15.54 -11.44 11.60
N PRO A 61 -16.48 -11.31 12.57
CA PRO A 61 -16.49 -10.19 13.51
C PRO A 61 -15.17 -10.06 14.29
N GLY A 62 -14.61 -8.85 14.27
CA GLY A 62 -13.32 -8.55 14.90
C GLY A 62 -12.12 -8.68 13.98
N GLN A 63 -12.30 -9.20 12.76
CA GLN A 63 -11.29 -9.11 11.70
C GLN A 63 -11.49 -7.85 10.86
N VAL A 64 -10.41 -7.46 10.18
CA VAL A 64 -10.38 -6.34 9.25
C VAL A 64 -9.87 -6.83 7.90
N ILE A 65 -10.39 -6.23 6.84
CA ILE A 65 -9.92 -6.43 5.47
C ILE A 65 -9.21 -5.15 5.05
N VAL A 66 -8.03 -5.29 4.46
CA VAL A 66 -7.31 -4.20 3.81
C VAL A 66 -7.36 -4.42 2.30
N CYS A 67 -7.97 -3.47 1.60
CA CYS A 67 -7.90 -3.41 0.13
C CYS A 67 -6.78 -2.45 -0.27
N ALA A 68 -5.97 -2.86 -1.25
CA ALA A 68 -4.90 -2.05 -1.81
C ALA A 68 -5.17 -1.76 -3.29
N PHE A 69 -5.13 -0.49 -3.65
CA PHE A 69 -5.23 -0.01 -5.03
C PHE A 69 -3.87 0.57 -5.43
N HIS A 70 -3.37 0.13 -6.58
CA HIS A 70 -2.08 0.52 -7.13
C HIS A 70 -2.34 1.30 -8.41
N ASP A 71 -2.05 2.59 -8.39
CA ASP A 71 -2.40 3.50 -9.47
C ASP A 71 -1.16 4.22 -10.00
N VAL A 72 -1.18 4.55 -11.29
CA VAL A 72 -0.14 5.33 -11.95
C VAL A 72 -0.74 6.44 -12.81
N LYS A 73 -0.09 7.60 -12.79
CA LYS A 73 -0.25 8.68 -13.76
C LYS A 73 0.97 8.73 -14.65
N LEU A 74 0.78 8.63 -15.95
CA LEU A 74 1.89 8.71 -16.93
C LEU A 74 2.32 10.15 -17.22
N THR A 75 1.39 11.12 -17.11
CA THR A 75 1.65 12.55 -17.31
C THR A 75 0.90 13.38 -16.27
N ALA A 76 1.27 14.65 -16.10
CA ALA A 76 0.62 15.56 -15.15
C ALA A 76 -0.90 15.72 -15.40
N ASP A 77 -1.32 15.73 -16.67
CA ASP A 77 -2.71 15.91 -17.09
C ASP A 77 -3.49 14.60 -17.22
N ALA A 78 -2.87 13.45 -16.91
CA ALA A 78 -3.54 12.16 -16.99
C ALA A 78 -4.31 11.84 -15.70
N ASP A 79 -5.36 11.04 -15.86
CA ASP A 79 -6.02 10.38 -14.74
C ASP A 79 -5.16 9.23 -14.21
N TYR A 80 -5.48 8.79 -13.00
CA TYR A 80 -4.90 7.58 -12.43
C TYR A 80 -5.42 6.35 -13.17
N GLU A 81 -4.51 5.47 -13.56
CA GLU A 81 -4.81 4.17 -14.13
C GLU A 81 -4.32 3.07 -13.19
N ASP A 82 -5.15 2.05 -12.99
CA ASP A 82 -4.78 0.88 -12.20
C ASP A 82 -3.61 0.14 -12.87
N PHE A 83 -2.66 -0.32 -12.05
CA PHE A 83 -1.66 -1.29 -12.45
C PHE A 83 -1.59 -2.42 -11.42
N THR A 84 -0.99 -3.55 -11.80
CA THR A 84 -0.80 -4.68 -10.89
C THR A 84 0.69 -4.97 -10.78
N PRO A 85 1.33 -4.66 -9.64
CA PRO A 85 2.72 -5.05 -9.41
C PRO A 85 2.83 -6.57 -9.27
N ALA A 86 4.04 -7.11 -9.41
CA ALA A 86 4.31 -8.53 -9.29
C ALA A 86 4.03 -9.06 -7.88
N ASP A 87 4.21 -8.22 -6.86
CA ASP A 87 3.72 -8.44 -5.50
C ASP A 87 2.77 -7.30 -5.12
N ASP A 88 1.48 -7.55 -5.27
CA ASP A 88 0.39 -6.63 -4.93
C ASP A 88 0.05 -6.62 -3.43
N SER A 89 0.65 -7.51 -2.64
CA SER A 89 0.40 -7.62 -1.20
C SER A 89 1.44 -6.90 -0.36
N TYR A 90 2.70 -6.94 -0.78
CA TYR A 90 3.83 -6.45 0.00
C TYR A 90 3.78 -4.94 0.29
N PRO A 91 3.45 -4.05 -0.69
CA PRO A 91 3.30 -2.63 -0.39
C PRO A 91 2.25 -2.38 0.70
N ALA A 92 1.10 -3.06 0.63
CA ALA A 92 0.03 -2.94 1.62
C ALA A 92 0.46 -3.41 3.01
N LYS A 93 1.17 -4.54 3.10
CA LYS A 93 1.73 -5.05 4.36
C LYS A 93 2.70 -4.07 5.02
N CYS A 94 3.50 -3.35 4.23
CA CYS A 94 4.34 -2.28 4.76
C CYS A 94 3.50 -1.17 5.40
N ILE A 95 2.37 -0.79 4.80
CA ILE A 95 1.45 0.22 5.38
C ILE A 95 0.78 -0.28 6.65
N GLU A 96 0.34 -1.54 6.66
CA GLU A 96 -0.23 -2.17 7.85
C GLU A 96 0.77 -2.18 9.01
N ALA A 97 2.04 -2.49 8.75
CA ALA A 97 3.11 -2.45 9.74
C ALA A 97 3.43 -1.02 10.23
N ILE A 98 3.37 0.00 9.36
CA ILE A 98 3.55 1.41 9.77
C ILE A 98 2.43 1.84 10.72
N LEU A 99 1.19 1.43 10.44
CA LEU A 99 -0.01 1.85 11.15
C LEU A 99 -0.49 0.81 12.18
N GLU A 100 0.39 -0.10 12.58
CA GLU A 100 0.07 -1.11 13.59
C GLU A 100 -0.36 -0.44 14.90
N GLY A 101 -1.49 -0.88 15.44
CA GLY A 101 -2.09 -0.31 16.65
C GLY A 101 -2.74 1.07 16.46
N MET A 102 -2.76 1.62 15.24
CA MET A 102 -3.42 2.88 14.93
C MET A 102 -4.86 2.66 14.43
N ASP A 103 -5.76 3.57 14.79
CA ASP A 103 -7.12 3.60 14.27
C ASP A 103 -7.16 4.42 12.97
N TRP A 104 -7.01 3.73 11.85
CA TRP A 104 -7.01 4.29 10.50
C TRP A 104 -8.02 3.56 9.61
N VAL A 105 -8.58 4.27 8.65
CA VAL A 105 -9.54 3.75 7.65
C VAL A 105 -8.95 3.86 6.25
N GLU A 106 -8.14 4.89 6.00
CA GLU A 106 -7.49 5.11 4.72
C GLU A 106 -6.03 5.52 4.92
N ALA A 107 -5.15 5.00 4.05
CA ALA A 107 -3.75 5.38 4.02
C ALA A 107 -3.27 5.46 2.57
N SER A 108 -2.52 6.49 2.22
CA SER A 108 -1.97 6.67 0.88
C SER A 108 -0.48 6.95 0.89
N VAL A 109 0.23 6.25 0.01
CA VAL A 109 1.60 6.60 -0.38
C VAL A 109 1.54 7.13 -1.80
N ILE A 110 2.01 8.36 -1.99
CA ILE A 110 2.12 8.98 -3.31
C ILE A 110 3.60 9.26 -3.55
N PHE A 111 4.11 8.85 -4.70
CA PHE A 111 5.53 9.01 -5.01
C PHE A 111 5.80 9.24 -6.49
N ASP A 112 6.94 9.85 -6.76
CA ASP A 112 7.52 9.97 -8.08
C ASP A 112 9.01 9.51 -8.05
N GLN A 113 9.81 9.99 -9.00
CA GLN A 113 11.24 9.68 -9.06
C GLN A 113 12.06 10.37 -7.96
N GLU A 114 11.58 11.49 -7.43
CA GLU A 114 12.30 12.40 -6.53
C GLU A 114 11.61 12.54 -5.16
N SER A 115 10.30 12.35 -5.08
CA SER A 115 9.49 12.64 -3.90
C SER A 115 8.65 11.44 -3.45
N LEU A 116 8.36 11.44 -2.15
CA LEU A 116 7.49 10.46 -1.49
C LEU A 116 6.71 11.19 -0.39
N SER A 117 5.39 11.02 -0.39
CA SER A 117 4.50 11.47 0.68
C SER A 117 3.67 10.31 1.21
N PHE A 118 3.42 10.33 2.51
CA PHE A 118 2.57 9.36 3.19
C PHE A 118 1.55 10.09 4.07
N GLU A 119 0.28 9.76 3.90
CA GLU A 119 -0.84 10.31 4.66
C GLU A 119 -1.82 9.20 5.06
N TRP A 120 -2.52 9.39 6.17
CA TRP A 120 -3.56 8.47 6.64
C TRP A 120 -4.59 9.21 7.49
N CYS A 121 -5.80 8.65 7.58
CA CYS A 121 -6.89 9.14 8.43
C CYS A 121 -7.70 8.01 9.06
#